data_AF-A0A2I0WRL4-F1
#
_entry.id   AF-A0A2I0WRL4-F1
#
_cell.length_a   1.000
_cell.length_b   1.000
_cell.length_c   1.000
_cell.angle_alpha   90.00
_cell.angle_beta   90.00
_cell.angle_gamma   90.00
#
_symmetry.space_group_name_H-M   'P 1'
#
loop_
_entity.id
_entity.type
_entity.pdbx_description
1 polymer ?
#
loop_
_entity_poly.entity_id
_entity_poly.type
_entity_poly.pdbx_seq_one_letter_code
_entity_poly.pdbx_strand_id
1 'polypeptide(L)'
;MGSLNSENSNGFHAGKHGDAGGKTAGKVITCKAAVLWGPGEAFKIEEIEVEPPQRLEVRLRILFTSICHTDLSAWKGENKLQQIFPRVLGHEAAGVVESVGEGVEDLRPGDRVVPVFTGECGCCDMCRSDKTNICSGFAVDPLRSVMRADGRVRFFWVGPDEERRPVYHFLNTSTFAEYTVIDSACVVKVPADAPLSRMCLLSCGVSTGMCIS
;
A
#
# COMPACT_ATOMS: atom_id res chain seq x y z
N MET A 1 4.34 -30.74 -42.16
CA MET A 1 4.61 -29.40 -41.61
C MET A 1 3.33 -28.92 -40.95
N GLY A 2 3.22 -29.13 -39.62
CA GLY A 2 2.04 -28.78 -38.85
C GLY A 2 1.97 -27.26 -38.63
N SER A 3 0.80 -26.69 -38.88
CA SER A 3 0.48 -25.32 -38.50
C SER A 3 -0.26 -25.41 -37.16
N LEU A 4 0.40 -24.98 -36.09
CA LEU A 4 -0.17 -24.91 -34.75
C LEU A 4 -0.91 -23.58 -34.60
N ASN A 5 -2.19 -23.67 -34.24
CA ASN A 5 -2.99 -22.60 -33.66
C ASN A 5 -2.30 -22.05 -32.40
N SER A 6 -2.30 -20.72 -32.24
CA SER A 6 -2.24 -20.10 -30.91
C SER A 6 -3.23 -18.94 -30.84
N GLU A 7 -4.39 -19.26 -30.28
CA GLU A 7 -5.35 -18.30 -29.75
C GLU A 7 -4.66 -17.56 -28.58
N ASN A 8 -4.43 -16.26 -28.75
CA ASN A 8 -3.91 -15.40 -27.69
C ASN A 8 -5.10 -14.76 -26.95
N SER A 9 -5.68 -15.51 -26.02
CA SER A 9 -6.78 -15.06 -25.16
C SER A 9 -6.26 -14.35 -23.90
N ASN A 10 -5.71 -13.14 -24.07
CA ASN A 10 -5.49 -12.23 -22.93
C ASN A 10 -6.78 -11.49 -22.60
N GLY A 11 -7.72 -12.19 -21.97
CA GLY A 11 -8.97 -11.66 -21.45
C GLY A 11 -8.85 -11.17 -20.01
N PHE A 12 -8.05 -10.13 -19.75
CA PHE A 12 -8.24 -9.32 -18.54
C PHE A 12 -9.45 -8.42 -18.78
N HIS A 13 -10.64 -8.96 -18.48
CA HIS A 13 -11.86 -8.17 -18.48
C HIS A 13 -11.73 -7.03 -17.46
N ALA A 14 -11.72 -5.80 -17.97
CA ALA A 14 -11.95 -4.61 -17.18
C ALA A 14 -13.29 -4.76 -16.44
N GLY A 15 -13.21 -5.08 -15.15
CA GLY A 15 -14.35 -5.12 -14.24
C GLY A 15 -15.03 -3.75 -14.22
N LYS A 16 -16.33 -3.75 -14.45
CA LYS A 16 -17.20 -2.56 -14.46
C LYS A 16 -16.97 -1.72 -13.20
N HIS A 17 -16.82 -0.41 -13.39
CA HIS A 17 -16.80 0.61 -12.33
C HIS A 17 -18.13 0.56 -11.54
N GLY A 18 -18.17 -0.24 -10.48
CA GLY A 18 -19.26 -0.30 -9.52
C GLY A 18 -18.89 0.41 -8.22
N ASP A 19 -19.58 1.52 -7.95
CA ASP A 19 -20.04 2.00 -6.64
C ASP A 19 -19.13 1.66 -5.43
N ALA A 20 -18.08 2.46 -5.17
CA ALA A 20 -17.03 2.14 -4.19
C ALA A 20 -16.78 3.22 -3.12
N GLY A 21 -17.80 3.95 -2.69
CA GLY A 21 -17.66 4.92 -1.60
C GLY A 21 -18.89 4.95 -0.72
N GLY A 22 -18.97 4.09 0.29
CA GLY A 22 -19.98 4.24 1.35
C GLY A 22 -20.44 2.96 2.05
N LYS A 23 -20.42 1.79 1.40
CA LYS A 23 -21.00 0.56 2.00
C LYS A 23 -20.12 -0.10 3.08
N THR A 24 -18.80 0.08 2.98
CA THR A 24 -17.77 -0.58 3.81
C THR A 24 -17.06 0.35 4.79
N ALA A 25 -17.37 1.66 4.77
CA ALA A 25 -16.79 2.63 5.70
C ALA A 25 -17.08 2.26 7.16
N GLY A 26 -16.05 2.31 8.01
CA GLY A 26 -16.14 1.96 9.44
C GLY A 26 -16.27 0.47 9.73
N LYS A 27 -16.22 -0.41 8.72
CA LYS A 27 -16.29 -1.87 8.87
C LYS A 27 -15.00 -2.54 8.45
N VAL A 28 -14.75 -3.74 8.96
CA VAL A 28 -13.69 -4.62 8.46
C VAL A 28 -14.01 -5.05 7.03
N ILE A 29 -13.00 -5.07 6.15
CA ILE A 29 -13.09 -5.58 4.78
C ILE A 29 -12.32 -6.89 4.70
N THR A 30 -12.93 -7.95 4.19
CA THR A 30 -12.21 -9.15 3.76
C THR A 30 -11.78 -8.98 2.31
N CYS A 31 -10.49 -9.14 2.02
CA CYS A 31 -9.95 -9.02 0.67
C CYS A 31 -8.72 -9.89 0.47
N LYS A 32 -8.24 -9.99 -0.78
CA LYS A 32 -7.02 -10.75 -1.09
C LYS A 32 -5.77 -9.92 -0.85
N ALA A 33 -4.72 -10.58 -0.36
CA ALA A 33 -3.38 -10.03 -0.26
C ALA A 33 -2.32 -11.09 -0.57
N ALA A 34 -1.18 -10.66 -1.11
CA ALA A 34 -0.01 -11.50 -1.26
C ALA A 34 0.80 -11.45 0.05
N VAL A 35 0.61 -12.46 0.90
CA VAL A 35 1.24 -12.55 2.22
C VAL A 35 2.56 -13.31 2.12
N LEU A 36 3.60 -12.73 2.70
CA LEU A 36 4.91 -13.34 2.85
C LEU A 36 5.04 -13.93 4.26
N TRP A 37 5.21 -15.25 4.35
CA TRP A 37 5.24 -16.00 5.60
C TRP A 37 6.65 -16.17 6.19
N GLY A 38 7.68 -16.03 5.36
CA GLY A 38 9.08 -16.16 5.76
C GLY A 38 10.02 -15.61 4.69
N PRO A 39 11.31 -15.44 5.02
CA PRO A 39 12.30 -14.90 4.08
C PRO A 39 12.55 -15.87 2.93
N GLY A 40 12.46 -15.38 1.69
CA GLY A 40 12.66 -16.15 0.46
C GLY A 40 11.53 -17.11 0.11
N GLU A 41 10.47 -17.18 0.92
CA GLU A 41 9.30 -18.01 0.61
C GLU A 41 8.46 -17.41 -0.51
N ALA A 42 7.76 -18.25 -1.28
CA ALA A 42 6.81 -17.75 -2.27
C ALA A 42 5.66 -16.99 -1.57
N PHE A 43 5.26 -15.85 -2.14
CA PHE A 43 4.05 -15.16 -1.71
C PHE A 43 2.84 -16.08 -1.84
N LYS A 44 2.00 -16.11 -0.82
CA LYS A 44 0.71 -16.81 -0.86
C LYS A 44 -0.41 -15.79 -1.01
N ILE A 45 -1.33 -16.05 -1.93
CA ILE A 45 -2.55 -15.24 -2.02
C ILE A 45 -3.49 -15.74 -0.93
N GLU A 46 -3.63 -14.94 0.10
CA GLU A 46 -4.47 -15.23 1.27
C GLU A 46 -5.66 -14.26 1.31
N GLU A 47 -6.75 -14.69 1.93
CA GLU A 47 -7.79 -13.76 2.37
C GLU A 47 -7.40 -13.17 3.72
N ILE A 48 -7.42 -11.83 3.80
CA ILE A 48 -7.12 -11.08 5.01
C ILE A 48 -8.28 -10.15 5.36
N GLU A 49 -8.42 -9.86 6.64
CA GLU A 49 -9.23 -8.78 7.18
C GLU A 49 -8.42 -7.49 7.25
N VAL A 50 -8.99 -6.41 6.71
CA VAL A 50 -8.46 -5.05 6.76
C VAL A 50 -9.38 -4.22 7.63
N GLU A 51 -8.87 -3.81 8.79
CA GLU A 51 -9.58 -2.94 9.73
C GLU A 51 -9.87 -1.55 9.12
N PRO A 52 -10.91 -0.85 9.61
CA PRO A 52 -11.16 0.53 9.20
C PRO A 52 -10.00 1.46 9.60
N PRO A 53 -9.81 2.58 8.88
CA PRO A 53 -8.78 3.55 9.23
C PRO A 53 -9.11 4.24 10.56
N GLN A 54 -8.10 4.44 11.39
CA GLN A 54 -8.19 5.24 12.62
C GLN A 54 -7.83 6.71 12.36
N ARG A 55 -7.70 7.50 13.44
CA ARG A 55 -7.36 8.92 13.37
C ARG A 55 -6.11 9.16 12.52
N LEU A 56 -6.21 10.09 11.57
CA LEU A 56 -5.18 10.44 10.58
C LEU A 56 -4.75 9.28 9.65
N GLU A 57 -5.58 8.25 9.51
CA GLU A 57 -5.35 7.16 8.56
C GLU A 57 -6.35 7.22 7.40
N VAL A 58 -5.98 6.64 6.27
CA VAL A 58 -6.85 6.45 5.12
C VAL A 58 -6.79 5.01 4.67
N ARG A 59 -7.94 4.47 4.27
CA ARG A 59 -8.02 3.15 3.64
C ARG A 59 -8.17 3.31 2.15
N LEU A 60 -7.27 2.68 1.41
CA LEU A 60 -7.20 2.76 -0.04
C LEU A 60 -7.64 1.44 -0.66
N ARG A 61 -8.35 1.53 -1.79
CA ARG A 61 -8.48 0.42 -2.75
C ARG A 61 -7.34 0.51 -3.75
N ILE A 62 -6.45 -0.47 -3.75
CA ILE A 62 -5.32 -0.52 -4.67
C ILE A 62 -5.81 -0.99 -6.04
N LEU A 63 -5.42 -0.27 -7.09
CA LEU A 63 -5.77 -0.59 -8.47
C LEU A 63 -4.57 -1.12 -9.26
N PHE A 64 -3.40 -0.55 -8.99
CA PHE A 64 -2.15 -0.91 -9.63
C PHE A 64 -1.05 -0.89 -8.59
N THR A 65 -0.15 -1.87 -8.64
CA THR A 65 1.07 -1.90 -7.85
C THR A 65 2.20 -2.51 -8.68
N SER A 66 3.42 -2.07 -8.44
CA SER A 66 4.64 -2.58 -9.09
C SER A 66 5.59 -3.18 -8.06
N ILE A 67 6.55 -3.96 -8.56
CA ILE A 67 7.62 -4.56 -7.75
C ILE A 67 8.85 -3.67 -7.89
N CYS A 68 9.40 -3.22 -6.76
CA CYS A 68 10.64 -2.48 -6.70
C CYS A 68 11.78 -3.37 -6.12
N HIS A 69 13.03 -2.98 -6.37
CA HIS A 69 14.20 -3.67 -5.84
C HIS A 69 14.18 -3.75 -4.30
N THR A 70 13.65 -2.73 -3.62
CA THR A 70 13.51 -2.73 -2.15
C THR A 70 12.57 -3.84 -1.67
N ASP A 71 11.48 -4.12 -2.41
CA ASP A 71 10.60 -5.25 -2.08
C ASP A 71 11.33 -6.59 -2.24
N LEU A 72 12.18 -6.71 -3.27
CA LEU A 72 12.96 -7.92 -3.51
C LEU A 72 14.00 -8.17 -2.41
N SER A 73 14.71 -7.13 -1.95
CA SER A 73 15.65 -7.23 -0.83
C SER A 73 14.95 -7.61 0.49
N ALA A 74 13.77 -7.03 0.74
CA ALA A 74 12.95 -7.38 1.89
C ALA A 74 12.43 -8.82 1.80
N TRP A 75 11.99 -9.25 0.62
CA TRP A 75 11.54 -10.62 0.35
C TRP A 75 12.64 -11.65 0.62
N LYS A 76 13.86 -11.42 0.12
CA LYS A 76 15.02 -12.29 0.40
C LYS A 76 15.43 -12.30 1.87
N GLY A 77 14.99 -11.31 2.65
CA GLY A 77 15.40 -11.14 4.04
C GLY A 77 16.88 -10.78 4.18
N GLU A 78 17.44 -9.98 3.25
CA GLU A 78 18.88 -9.63 3.25
C GLU A 78 19.29 -8.92 4.56
N ASN A 79 18.40 -8.12 5.14
CA ASN A 79 18.59 -7.49 6.44
C ASN A 79 17.80 -8.21 7.55
N LYS A 80 18.51 -8.87 8.47
CA LYS A 80 17.92 -9.60 9.60
C LYS A 80 17.06 -8.72 10.52
N LEU A 81 17.38 -7.43 10.67
CA LEU A 81 16.61 -6.52 11.52
C LEU A 81 15.22 -6.20 10.92
N GLN A 82 15.06 -6.37 9.61
CA GLN A 82 13.79 -6.12 8.91
C GLN A 82 12.92 -7.38 8.80
N GLN A 83 13.43 -8.54 9.21
CA GLN A 83 12.72 -9.82 9.12
C GLN A 83 11.62 -9.89 10.18
N ILE A 84 10.39 -9.59 9.76
CA ILE A 84 9.18 -9.77 10.55
C ILE A 84 8.08 -10.31 9.63
N PHE A 85 7.43 -11.38 10.08
CA PHE A 85 6.48 -12.17 9.29
C PHE A 85 5.33 -12.66 10.18
N PRO A 86 4.13 -12.94 9.63
CA PRO A 86 3.75 -12.75 8.22
C PRO A 86 3.58 -11.27 7.88
N ARG A 87 3.87 -10.87 6.63
CA ARG A 87 3.89 -9.46 6.21
C ARG A 87 3.34 -9.26 4.80
N VAL A 88 2.68 -8.14 4.56
CA VAL A 88 2.33 -7.66 3.20
C VAL A 88 3.39 -6.65 2.76
N LEU A 89 4.05 -6.91 1.64
CA LEU A 89 5.04 -6.00 1.04
C LEU A 89 4.39 -5.03 0.04
N GLY A 90 5.20 -4.33 -0.75
CA GLY A 90 4.76 -3.39 -1.77
C GLY A 90 4.71 -1.97 -1.23
N HIS A 91 5.32 -1.06 -1.98
CA HIS A 91 5.36 0.37 -1.67
C HIS A 91 5.26 1.26 -2.92
N GLU A 92 5.00 0.64 -4.08
CA GLU A 92 4.73 1.33 -5.33
C GLU A 92 3.32 1.02 -5.80
N ALA A 93 2.41 1.99 -5.74
CA ALA A 93 1.01 1.76 -6.10
C ALA A 93 0.26 3.02 -6.53
N ALA A 94 -0.93 2.80 -7.07
CA ALA A 94 -1.92 3.83 -7.29
C ALA A 94 -3.30 3.25 -7.00
N GLY A 95 -4.16 4.07 -6.41
CA GLY A 95 -5.43 3.62 -5.89
C GLY A 95 -6.46 4.71 -5.78
N VAL A 96 -7.55 4.37 -5.09
CA VAL A 96 -8.65 5.28 -4.78
C VAL A 96 -8.92 5.21 -3.29
N VAL A 97 -9.16 6.35 -2.66
CA VAL A 97 -9.59 6.41 -1.25
C VAL A 97 -10.94 5.72 -1.11
N GLU A 98 -11.01 4.71 -0.25
CA GLU A 98 -12.27 4.03 0.11
C GLU A 98 -12.93 4.71 1.31
N SER A 99 -12.16 4.95 2.38
CA SER A 99 -12.61 5.68 3.57
C SER A 99 -11.45 6.42 4.22
N VAL A 100 -11.79 7.42 5.03
CA VAL A 100 -10.84 8.23 5.80
C VAL A 100 -11.20 8.14 7.28
N GLY A 101 -10.18 8.16 8.12
CA GLY A 101 -10.37 8.22 9.56
C GLY A 101 -10.51 9.65 10.08
N GLU A 102 -10.69 9.78 11.39
CA GLU A 102 -10.88 11.08 12.05
C GLU A 102 -9.70 12.03 11.83
N GLY A 103 -9.98 13.30 11.53
CA GLY A 103 -8.96 14.35 11.39
C GLY A 103 -8.25 14.40 10.03
N VAL A 104 -8.64 13.56 9.07
CA VAL A 104 -8.19 13.69 7.68
C VAL A 104 -9.06 14.74 6.98
N GLU A 105 -8.43 15.83 6.52
CA GLU A 105 -9.15 17.01 5.97
C GLU A 105 -8.93 17.19 4.46
N ASP A 106 -7.83 16.66 3.93
CA ASP A 106 -7.33 16.89 2.57
C ASP A 106 -7.64 15.74 1.58
N LEU A 107 -8.11 14.61 2.10
CA LEU A 107 -8.50 13.43 1.34
C LEU A 107 -9.97 13.06 1.61
N ARG A 108 -10.66 12.54 0.60
CA ARG A 108 -12.03 12.05 0.72
C ARG A 108 -12.26 10.79 -0.12
N PRO A 109 -13.26 9.95 0.24
CA PRO A 109 -13.64 8.80 -0.58
C PRO A 109 -13.81 9.15 -2.07
N GLY A 110 -13.28 8.30 -2.94
CA GLY A 110 -13.29 8.49 -4.39
C GLY A 110 -12.10 9.29 -4.95
N ASP A 111 -11.30 9.96 -4.11
CA ASP A 111 -10.08 10.63 -4.57
C ASP A 111 -9.07 9.60 -5.11
N ARG A 112 -8.46 9.94 -6.25
CA ARG A 112 -7.34 9.18 -6.81
C ARG A 112 -6.06 9.54 -6.08
N VAL A 113 -5.29 8.53 -5.71
CA VAL A 113 -4.12 8.73 -4.85
C VAL A 113 -2.95 7.82 -5.22
N VAL A 114 -1.77 8.25 -4.79
CA VAL A 114 -0.53 7.48 -4.82
C VAL A 114 0.02 7.44 -3.39
N PRO A 115 0.18 6.26 -2.78
CA PRO A 115 0.90 6.13 -1.52
C PRO A 115 2.40 6.39 -1.72
N VAL A 116 3.04 7.02 -0.75
CA VAL A 116 4.47 7.32 -0.73
C VAL A 116 5.10 6.71 0.51
N PHE A 117 6.25 6.04 0.35
CA PHE A 117 6.94 5.36 1.45
C PHE A 117 7.57 6.32 2.47
N THR A 118 7.77 7.58 2.08
CA THR A 118 8.15 8.70 2.94
C THR A 118 7.08 9.78 2.85
N GLY A 119 6.47 10.11 3.98
CA GLY A 119 5.36 11.06 4.05
C GLY A 119 5.79 12.47 4.47
N GLU A 120 4.82 13.38 4.51
CA GLU A 120 4.98 14.78 4.86
C GLU A 120 3.87 15.22 5.84
N CYS A 121 4.23 15.69 7.04
CA CYS A 121 3.25 16.18 8.01
C CYS A 121 2.89 17.66 7.85
N GLY A 122 3.63 18.41 7.03
CA GLY A 122 3.47 19.86 6.81
C GLY A 122 3.79 20.78 8.01
N CYS A 123 4.03 20.23 9.20
CA CYS A 123 4.14 21.03 10.43
C CYS A 123 5.50 20.96 11.16
N CYS A 124 6.34 19.96 10.89
CA CYS A 124 7.66 19.85 11.51
C CYS A 124 8.70 20.76 10.84
N ASP A 125 9.79 21.05 11.54
CA ASP A 125 10.87 21.92 11.03
C ASP A 125 11.45 21.41 9.71
N MET A 126 11.50 20.09 9.52
CA MET A 126 11.98 19.47 8.28
C MET A 126 11.02 19.70 7.12
N CYS A 127 9.70 19.65 7.34
CA CYS A 127 8.70 19.96 6.31
C CYS A 127 8.65 21.46 5.96
N ARG A 128 9.02 22.33 6.90
CA ARG A 128 9.10 23.79 6.66
C ARG A 128 10.40 24.23 6.00
N SER A 129 11.39 23.34 5.93
CA SER A 129 12.70 23.59 5.34
C SER A 129 12.64 23.42 3.82
N ASP A 130 13.31 24.31 3.11
CA ASP A 130 13.50 24.24 1.65
C ASP A 130 14.64 23.28 1.24
N LYS A 131 15.35 22.69 2.21
CA LYS A 131 16.56 21.88 1.97
C LYS A 131 16.34 20.37 2.02
N THR A 132 15.17 19.93 2.46
CA THR A 132 14.94 18.51 2.76
C THR A 132 13.48 18.13 2.57
N ASN A 133 13.24 16.90 2.14
CA ASN A 133 11.94 16.26 2.10
C ASN A 133 11.78 15.17 3.18
N ILE A 134 12.72 15.09 4.13
CA ILE A 134 12.74 14.03 5.15
C ILE A 134 11.97 14.49 6.38
N CYS A 135 10.67 14.19 6.41
CA CYS A 135 9.79 14.52 7.53
C CYS A 135 10.25 13.83 8.83
N SER A 136 10.34 14.56 9.95
CA SER A 136 10.70 13.97 11.25
C SER A 136 9.67 12.96 11.77
N GLY A 137 8.41 13.06 11.33
CA GLY A 137 7.33 12.18 11.76
C GLY A 137 7.06 11.00 10.82
N PHE A 138 7.19 11.22 9.51
CA PHE A 138 6.75 10.25 8.49
C PHE A 138 7.86 9.86 7.51
N ALA A 139 9.13 10.15 7.84
CA ALA A 139 10.26 9.56 7.14
C ALA A 139 10.13 8.03 7.09
N VAL A 140 10.67 7.44 6.03
CA VAL A 140 10.71 5.99 5.88
C VAL A 140 11.45 5.34 7.05
N ASP A 141 10.80 4.36 7.67
CA ASP A 141 11.39 3.50 8.69
C ASP A 141 11.23 2.03 8.24
N PRO A 142 12.29 1.39 7.72
CA PRO A 142 12.25 0.00 7.29
C PRO A 142 12.00 -1.02 8.43
N LEU A 143 12.19 -0.61 9.69
CA LEU A 143 11.97 -1.47 10.86
C LEU A 143 10.52 -1.40 11.35
N ARG A 144 9.79 -0.33 11.00
CA ARG A 144 8.39 -0.18 11.38
C ARG A 144 7.51 -1.23 10.69
N SER A 145 6.68 -1.89 11.50
CA SER A 145 5.79 -2.98 11.07
C SER A 145 4.32 -2.75 11.43
N VAL A 146 4.02 -1.61 12.04
CA VAL A 146 2.72 -1.22 12.61
C VAL A 146 2.40 0.24 12.27
N MET A 147 1.14 0.63 12.44
CA MET A 147 0.69 2.01 12.22
C MET A 147 1.34 2.97 13.23
N ARG A 148 1.56 4.23 12.82
CA ARG A 148 2.18 5.24 13.68
C ARG A 148 1.32 5.61 14.87
N ALA A 149 0.02 5.73 14.65
CA ALA A 149 -0.90 6.36 15.60
C ALA A 149 -1.07 5.55 16.89
N ASP A 150 -1.18 4.23 16.79
CA ASP A 150 -1.50 3.34 17.91
C ASP A 150 -0.53 2.16 18.07
N GLY A 151 0.45 2.00 17.18
CA GLY A 151 1.39 0.88 17.22
C GLY A 151 0.75 -0.47 16.93
N ARG A 152 -0.43 -0.51 16.29
CA ARG A 152 -1.12 -1.76 15.93
C ARG A 152 -1.05 -2.04 14.43
N VAL A 153 -1.33 -3.28 14.06
CA VAL A 153 -1.56 -3.66 12.65
C VAL A 153 -2.98 -3.30 12.23
N ARG A 154 -3.23 -3.32 10.92
CA ARG A 154 -4.59 -3.22 10.33
C ARG A 154 -4.96 -4.46 9.54
N PHE A 155 -4.04 -5.42 9.42
CA PHE A 155 -4.20 -6.64 8.65
C PHE A 155 -4.23 -7.84 9.58
N PHE A 156 -5.19 -8.72 9.34
CA PHE A 156 -5.29 -9.97 10.05
C PHE A 156 -5.57 -11.09 9.05
N TRP A 157 -4.76 -12.13 9.09
CA TRP A 157 -5.04 -13.36 8.37
C TRP A 157 -6.03 -14.19 9.20
N VAL A 158 -7.03 -14.77 8.52
CA VAL A 158 -8.01 -15.66 9.14
C VAL A 158 -7.78 -17.06 8.59
N GLY A 159 -7.32 -17.96 9.46
CA GLY A 159 -7.02 -19.34 9.12
C GLY A 159 -8.24 -20.25 9.03
N PRO A 160 -8.04 -21.51 8.61
CA PRO A 160 -9.12 -22.50 8.48
C PRO A 160 -9.93 -22.75 9.76
N ASP A 161 -9.29 -22.60 10.93
CA ASP A 161 -9.90 -22.81 12.24
C ASP A 161 -10.41 -21.49 12.87
N GLU A 162 -10.75 -20.50 12.05
CA GLU A 162 -11.09 -19.12 12.47
C GLU A 162 -9.96 -18.43 13.26
N GLU A 163 -8.72 -18.94 13.13
CA GLU A 163 -7.57 -18.37 13.81
C GLU A 163 -7.20 -17.03 13.20
N ARG A 164 -7.32 -15.96 14.01
CA ARG A 164 -6.98 -14.60 13.60
C ARG A 164 -5.55 -14.25 14.00
N ARG A 165 -4.65 -14.12 13.01
CA ARG A 165 -3.23 -13.76 13.23
C ARG A 165 -2.90 -12.37 12.66
N PRO A 166 -2.12 -11.54 13.35
CA PRO A 166 -1.71 -10.24 12.80
C PRO A 166 -0.78 -10.43 11.58
N VAL A 167 -0.97 -9.59 10.57
CA VAL A 167 -0.08 -9.48 9.41
C VAL A 167 0.54 -8.09 9.42
N TYR A 168 1.85 -8.03 9.32
CA TYR A 168 2.62 -6.80 9.51
C TYR A 168 2.62 -5.91 8.27
N HIS A 169 2.79 -4.61 8.52
CA HIS A 169 2.93 -3.59 7.49
C HIS A 169 4.37 -3.47 6.98
N PHE A 170 4.53 -2.94 5.77
CA PHE A 170 5.82 -2.67 5.14
C PHE A 170 5.87 -1.24 4.58
N LEU A 171 6.92 -0.50 4.95
CA LEU A 171 7.20 0.86 4.45
C LEU A 171 5.98 1.78 4.40
N ASN A 172 5.13 1.71 5.44
CA ASN A 172 3.94 2.55 5.63
C ASN A 172 2.84 2.35 4.58
N THR A 173 2.94 1.35 3.71
CA THR A 173 2.15 1.31 2.47
C THR A 173 1.51 -0.06 2.23
N SER A 174 2.30 -1.14 2.25
CA SER A 174 1.81 -2.53 2.17
C SER A 174 0.87 -2.76 0.98
N THR A 175 1.32 -2.43 -0.24
CA THR A 175 0.45 -2.31 -1.42
C THR A 175 0.18 -3.63 -2.15
N PHE A 176 0.75 -4.75 -1.72
CA PHE A 176 0.43 -6.07 -2.25
C PHE A 176 -0.87 -6.65 -1.64
N ALA A 177 -1.87 -5.80 -1.47
CA ALA A 177 -3.22 -6.12 -1.00
C ALA A 177 -4.25 -5.31 -1.80
N GLU A 178 -5.46 -5.85 -1.97
CA GLU A 178 -6.55 -5.12 -2.65
C GLU A 178 -6.98 -3.88 -1.86
N TYR A 179 -6.87 -3.93 -0.53
CA TYR A 179 -7.07 -2.78 0.36
C TYR A 179 -5.91 -2.65 1.34
N THR A 180 -5.51 -1.41 1.60
CA THR A 180 -4.46 -1.08 2.58
C THR A 180 -4.87 0.13 3.42
N VAL A 181 -4.35 0.23 4.64
CA VAL A 181 -4.51 1.39 5.52
C VAL A 181 -3.17 2.08 5.69
N ILE A 182 -3.14 3.39 5.47
CA ILE A 182 -1.92 4.20 5.40
C ILE A 182 -2.14 5.49 6.20
N ASP A 183 -1.09 5.99 6.86
CA ASP A 183 -1.11 7.33 7.46
C ASP A 183 -1.40 8.38 6.38
N SER A 184 -2.33 9.32 6.59
CA SER A 184 -2.74 10.29 5.54
C SER A 184 -1.55 11.12 5.01
N ALA A 185 -0.58 11.43 5.86
CA ALA A 185 0.67 12.11 5.51
C ALA A 185 1.52 11.35 4.47
N CYS A 186 1.27 10.06 4.28
CA CYS A 186 1.96 9.18 3.32
C CYS A 186 1.12 8.94 2.05
N VAL A 187 0.10 9.77 1.78
CA VAL A 187 -0.79 9.62 0.62
C VAL A 187 -0.91 10.93 -0.14
N VAL A 188 -0.57 10.89 -1.43
CA VAL A 188 -0.63 12.06 -2.31
C VAL A 188 -1.85 11.95 -3.23
N LYS A 189 -2.72 12.95 -3.17
CA LYS A 189 -3.83 13.12 -4.11
C LYS A 189 -3.31 13.48 -5.50
N VAL A 190 -3.84 12.79 -6.52
CA VAL A 190 -3.49 13.05 -7.93
C VAL A 190 -4.72 13.55 -8.72
N PRO A 191 -4.51 14.24 -9.85
CA PRO A 191 -5.60 14.68 -10.72
C PRO A 191 -6.54 13.54 -11.14
N ALA A 192 -7.83 13.87 -11.30
CA ALA A 192 -8.86 12.88 -11.63
C ALA A 192 -8.71 12.26 -13.03
N ASP A 193 -7.90 12.84 -13.90
CA ASP A 193 -7.56 12.35 -15.24
C ASP A 193 -6.21 11.66 -15.30
N ALA A 194 -5.47 11.61 -14.19
CA ALA A 194 -4.15 10.97 -14.12
C ALA A 194 -4.23 9.47 -14.48
N PRO A 195 -3.34 8.96 -15.37
CA PRO A 195 -3.27 7.55 -15.72
C PRO A 195 -2.65 6.73 -14.57
N LEU A 196 -3.50 6.19 -13.68
CA LEU A 196 -3.05 5.50 -12.46
C LEU A 196 -2.08 4.33 -12.70
N SER A 197 -2.23 3.62 -13.82
CA SER A 197 -1.32 2.52 -14.20
C SER A 197 0.13 2.96 -14.45
N ARG A 198 0.37 4.25 -14.72
CA ARG A 198 1.71 4.84 -14.86
C ARG A 198 2.13 5.58 -13.60
N MET A 199 1.17 6.18 -12.89
CA MET A 199 1.45 6.94 -11.67
C MET A 199 2.02 6.08 -10.55
N CYS A 200 1.73 4.77 -10.51
CA CYS A 200 2.30 3.88 -9.49
C CYS A 200 3.83 3.78 -9.51
N LEU A 201 4.49 4.09 -10.63
CA LEU A 201 5.96 4.08 -10.73
C LEU A 201 6.60 5.35 -10.10
N LEU A 202 5.81 6.41 -9.90
CA LEU A 202 6.29 7.68 -9.36
C LEU A 202 6.41 7.67 -7.82
N SER A 203 5.87 6.67 -7.13
CA SER A 203 5.93 6.60 -5.66
C SER A 203 7.29 6.17 -5.11
N CYS A 204 8.19 5.62 -5.93
CA CYS A 204 9.55 5.29 -5.48
C CYS A 204 10.61 5.45 -6.58
N GLY A 205 10.89 4.43 -7.39
CA GLY A 205 12.12 4.36 -8.18
C GLY A 205 12.28 5.49 -9.20
N VAL A 206 11.21 5.86 -9.90
CA VAL A 206 11.28 6.89 -10.96
C VAL A 206 11.54 8.28 -10.37
N SER A 207 10.75 8.68 -9.36
CA SER A 207 10.91 10.00 -8.74
C SER A 207 12.26 10.14 -8.03
N THR A 208 12.73 9.08 -7.40
CA THR A 208 14.07 9.07 -6.78
C THR A 208 15.17 9.28 -7.82
N GLY A 209 15.07 8.64 -8.99
CA GLY A 209 16.04 8.80 -10.06
C GLY A 209 15.97 10.16 -10.77
N MET A 210 14.76 10.71 -10.94
CA MET A 210 14.56 12.01 -11.60
C MET A 210 15.10 13.19 -10.79
N CYS A 211 15.05 13.14 -9.46
CA CYS A 211 15.53 14.22 -8.60
C CYS A 211 17.07 14.29 -8.47
N ILE A 212 17.83 13.49 -9.23
CA ILE A 212 19.32 13.50 -9.26
C ILE A 212 19.87 14.35 -10.43
N SER A 213 19.02 14.96 -11.28
CA SER A 213 19.46 15.84 -12.38
C SER A 213 19.63 17.30 -11.98
#